data_AF-C2KWG4-F1
#
_entry.id   AF-C2KWG4-F1
#
_cell.length_a   1.000
_cell.length_b   1.000
_cell.length_c   1.000
_cell.angle_alpha   90.00
_cell.angle_beta   90.00
_cell.angle_gamma   90.00
#
_symmetry.space_group_name_H-M   'P 1'
#
loop_
_entity.id
_entity.type
_entity.pdbx_description
1 polymer ?
#
loop_
_entity_poly.entity_id
_entity_poly.type
_entity_poly.pdbx_seq_one_letter_code
_entity_poly.pdbx_strand_id
1 'polypeptide(L)'
;MIPYLDKTKFIERYGTQVPEDKIDELLNRASRDIDTLSYNRIRGIGFGHLTDFQKEIIEEVAGELALFKHDNAEFLESPLSEYSLNGASVKLSSSEKVMVEKGVTISRSLYALLCQTGLCCKAI
;
A
#
# COMPACT_ATOMS: atom_id res chain seq x y z
N MET A 1 -11.58 7.57 8.50
CA MET A 1 -10.11 7.53 8.66
C MET A 1 -9.55 8.54 7.67
N ILE A 2 -8.54 9.33 8.07
CA ILE A 2 -7.84 10.20 7.11
C ILE A 2 -6.75 9.35 6.46
N PRO A 3 -6.69 9.25 5.12
CA PRO A 3 -5.61 8.56 4.42
C PRO A 3 -4.24 9.21 4.71
N TYR A 4 -3.16 8.44 4.55
CA TYR A 4 -1.81 8.98 4.77
C TYR A 4 -1.33 9.91 3.67
N LEU A 5 -1.85 9.75 2.45
CA LEU A 5 -1.62 10.64 1.33
C LEU A 5 -2.91 11.40 1.03
N ASP A 6 -2.79 12.71 0.84
CA ASP A 6 -3.91 13.57 0.46
C ASP A 6 -4.28 13.39 -1.02
N LYS A 7 -5.58 13.54 -1.33
CA LYS A 7 -6.11 13.39 -2.68
C LYS A 7 -5.47 14.35 -3.68
N THR A 8 -5.28 15.62 -3.31
CA THR A 8 -4.65 16.62 -4.18
C THR A 8 -3.20 16.23 -4.45
N LYS A 9 -2.44 15.85 -3.42
CA LYS A 9 -1.07 15.35 -3.58
C LYS A 9 -0.99 14.09 -4.46
N PHE A 10 -1.97 13.20 -4.34
CA PHE A 10 -2.05 12.00 -5.19
C PHE A 10 -2.23 12.39 -6.66
N ILE A 11 -3.18 13.28 -6.97
CA ILE A 11 -3.42 13.76 -8.34
C ILE A 11 -2.17 14.45 -8.91
N GLU A 12 -1.48 15.25 -8.10
CA GLU A 12 -0.23 15.91 -8.50
C GLU A 12 0.88 14.91 -8.87
N ARG A 13 1.02 13.82 -8.11
CA ARG A 13 2.08 12.82 -8.32
C ARG A 13 1.76 11.82 -9.44
N TYR A 14 0.50 11.39 -9.55
CA TYR A 14 0.10 10.23 -10.38
C TYR A 14 -0.83 10.61 -11.55
N GLY A 15 -1.26 11.86 -11.62
CA GLY A 15 -2.15 12.34 -12.67
C GLY A 15 -3.56 11.76 -12.56
N THR A 16 -4.20 11.56 -13.71
CA THR A 16 -5.62 11.20 -13.83
C THR A 16 -5.83 9.72 -14.19
N GLN A 17 -4.87 8.85 -13.86
CA GLN A 17 -4.95 7.42 -14.14
C GLN A 17 -6.11 6.76 -13.38
N VAL A 18 -6.35 7.22 -12.16
CA VAL A 18 -7.46 6.78 -11.31
C VAL A 18 -8.61 7.78 -11.43
N PRO A 19 -9.86 7.32 -11.66
CA PRO A 19 -11.04 8.17 -11.61
C PRO A 19 -11.15 8.92 -10.29
N GLU A 20 -11.40 10.22 -10.34
CA GLU A 20 -11.31 11.11 -9.18
C GLU A 20 -12.29 10.73 -8.05
N ASP A 21 -13.42 10.13 -8.39
CA ASP A 21 -14.43 9.60 -7.46
C ASP A 21 -13.97 8.33 -6.73
N LYS A 22 -12.92 7.65 -7.21
CA LYS A 22 -12.35 6.43 -6.63
C LYS A 22 -11.11 6.68 -5.77
N ILE A 23 -10.46 7.82 -5.93
CA ILE A 23 -9.17 8.12 -5.26
C ILE A 23 -9.31 8.02 -3.74
N ASP A 24 -10.33 8.65 -3.15
CA ASP A 24 -10.52 8.66 -1.70
C ASP A 24 -10.72 7.25 -1.14
N GLU A 25 -11.47 6.40 -1.84
CA GLU A 25 -11.68 5.01 -1.44
C GLU A 25 -10.38 4.20 -1.51
N LEU A 26 -9.63 4.34 -2.60
CA LEU A 26 -8.37 3.61 -2.81
C LEU A 26 -7.29 4.03 -1.81
N LEU A 27 -7.13 5.32 -1.55
CA LEU A 27 -6.19 5.85 -0.55
C LEU A 27 -6.56 5.40 0.87
N ASN A 28 -7.85 5.33 1.18
CA ASN A 28 -8.32 4.78 2.45
C ASN A 28 -7.96 3.30 2.59
N ARG A 29 -8.18 2.50 1.55
CA ARG A 29 -7.81 1.07 1.54
C ARG A 29 -6.29 0.90 1.66
N ALA A 30 -5.51 1.61 0.87
CA ALA A 30 -4.04 1.58 0.92
C ALA A 30 -3.50 1.97 2.31
N SER A 31 -4.09 2.98 2.96
CA SER A 31 -3.68 3.40 4.31
C SER A 31 -3.95 2.32 5.37
N ARG A 32 -5.07 1.59 5.28
CA ARG A 32 -5.36 0.45 6.17
C ARG A 32 -4.42 -0.73 5.95
N ASP A 33 -4.02 -0.95 4.70
CA ASP A 33 -3.05 -1.98 4.38
C ASP A 33 -1.67 -1.63 4.94
N ILE A 34 -1.24 -0.38 4.83
CA ILE A 34 -0.03 0.14 5.48
C ILE A 34 -0.11 -0.02 7.00
N ASP A 35 -1.27 0.24 7.60
CA ASP A 35 -1.49 -0.01 9.04
C ASP A 35 -1.30 -1.50 9.39
N THR A 36 -1.82 -2.41 8.58
CA THR A 36 -1.63 -3.85 8.77
C THR A 36 -0.15 -4.25 8.65
N LEU A 37 0.52 -3.77 7.61
CA LEU A 37 1.94 -4.04 7.34
C LEU A 37 2.86 -3.48 8.44
N SER A 38 2.51 -2.32 8.98
CA SER A 38 3.25 -1.65 10.07
C SER A 38 2.83 -2.07 11.49
N TYR A 39 2.03 -3.13 11.65
CA TYR A 39 1.51 -3.58 12.95
C TYR A 39 0.75 -2.48 13.72
N ASN A 40 0.05 -1.60 13.00
CA ASN A 40 -0.62 -0.42 13.51
C ASN A 40 0.29 0.56 14.27
N ARG A 41 1.62 0.48 14.11
CA ARG A 41 2.56 1.36 14.81
C ARG A 41 2.39 2.83 14.44
N ILE A 42 2.09 3.12 13.17
CA ILE A 42 1.82 4.49 12.72
C ILE A 42 0.60 5.07 13.46
N ARG A 43 -0.44 4.26 13.70
CA ARG A 43 -1.61 4.66 14.50
C ARG A 43 -1.27 4.88 15.96
N GLY A 44 -0.44 4.02 16.55
CA GLY A 44 -0.01 4.15 17.93
C GLY A 44 0.87 5.39 18.18
N ILE A 45 1.79 5.67 17.25
CA ILE A 45 2.69 6.84 17.32
C ILE A 45 1.95 8.13 16.94
N GLY A 46 1.03 8.03 15.96
CA GLY A 46 0.41 9.17 15.31
C GLY A 46 1.27 9.69 14.16
N PHE A 47 0.68 9.80 12.97
CA PHE A 47 1.39 10.18 11.74
C PHE A 47 2.15 11.52 11.87
N GLY A 48 1.61 12.49 12.61
CA GLY A 48 2.26 13.78 12.85
C GLY A 48 3.60 13.69 13.60
N HIS A 49 3.80 12.65 14.41
CA HIS A 49 5.02 12.44 15.21
C HIS A 49 6.11 11.65 14.48
N LEU A 50 5.85 11.21 13.25
CA LEU A 50 6.85 10.56 12.42
C LEU A 50 7.86 11.58 11.86
N THR A 51 9.06 11.12 11.56
CA THR A 51 10.06 11.93 10.86
C THR A 51 9.60 12.24 9.44
N ASP A 52 10.13 13.31 8.84
CA ASP A 52 9.77 13.68 7.47
C ASP A 52 10.11 12.55 6.48
N PHE A 53 11.24 11.87 6.68
CA PHE A 53 11.62 10.67 5.93
C PHE A 53 10.58 9.55 6.03
N GLN A 54 10.07 9.27 7.23
CA GLN A 54 9.02 8.25 7.41
C GLN A 54 7.71 8.67 6.74
N LYS A 55 7.31 9.94 6.87
CA LYS A 55 6.09 10.48 6.25
C LYS A 55 6.17 10.42 4.73
N GLU A 56 7.30 10.81 4.16
CA GLU A 56 7.55 10.76 2.71
C GLU A 56 7.38 9.34 2.17
N ILE A 57 8.04 8.35 2.79
CA ILE A 57 7.92 6.95 2.40
C ILE A 57 6.49 6.44 2.54
N ILE A 58 5.80 6.77 3.62
CA ILE A 58 4.42 6.31 3.84
C ILE A 58 3.47 6.93 2.82
N GLU A 59 3.64 8.22 2.49
CA GLU A 59 2.88 8.89 1.44
C GLU A 59 3.13 8.24 0.06
N GLU A 60 4.39 7.96 -0.28
CA GLU A 60 4.76 7.27 -1.53
C GLU A 60 4.13 5.87 -1.60
N VAL A 61 4.28 5.07 -0.54
CA VAL A 61 3.71 3.73 -0.49
C VAL A 61 2.19 3.75 -0.57
N ALA A 62 1.52 4.74 0.04
CA ALA A 62 0.07 4.87 -0.04
C ALA A 62 -0.39 5.16 -1.48
N GLY A 63 0.33 5.99 -2.21
CA GLY A 63 0.04 6.31 -3.60
C GLY A 63 0.26 5.13 -4.54
N GLU A 64 1.45 4.53 -4.51
CA GLU A 64 1.80 3.37 -5.34
C GLU A 64 0.87 2.17 -5.07
N LEU A 65 0.53 1.92 -3.80
CA LEU A 65 -0.39 0.83 -3.45
C LEU A 65 -1.82 1.11 -3.91
N ALA A 66 -2.25 2.38 -3.91
CA ALA A 66 -3.55 2.77 -4.45
C ALA A 66 -3.63 2.57 -5.97
N LEU A 67 -2.58 2.94 -6.71
CA LEU A 67 -2.46 2.67 -8.14
C LEU A 67 -2.48 1.17 -8.43
N PHE A 68 -1.63 0.40 -7.74
CA PHE A 68 -1.58 -1.04 -7.89
C PHE A 68 -2.95 -1.70 -7.69
N LYS A 69 -3.71 -1.26 -6.68
CA LYS A 69 -5.07 -1.78 -6.43
C LYS A 69 -6.06 -1.39 -7.52
N HIS A 70 -5.93 -0.19 -8.08
CA HIS A 70 -6.77 0.23 -9.20
C HIS A 70 -6.51 -0.64 -10.43
N ASP A 71 -5.24 -0.76 -10.82
CA ASP A 71 -4.83 -1.48 -12.03
C ASP A 71 -5.13 -2.98 -11.97
N ASN A 72 -5.22 -3.54 -10.76
CA ASN A 72 -5.39 -4.97 -10.53
C ASN A 72 -6.69 -5.34 -9.79
N ALA A 73 -7.69 -4.45 -9.77
CA ALA A 73 -8.93 -4.65 -9.02
C ALA A 73 -9.63 -5.98 -9.37
N GLU A 74 -9.76 -6.29 -10.66
CA GLU A 74 -10.40 -7.53 -11.14
C GLU A 74 -9.67 -8.79 -10.66
N PHE A 75 -8.33 -8.76 -10.61
CA PHE A 75 -7.54 -9.88 -10.11
C PHE A 75 -7.67 -10.04 -8.60
N LEU A 76 -7.58 -8.94 -7.86
CA LEU A 76 -7.66 -8.93 -6.40
C LEU A 76 -9.04 -9.37 -5.89
N GLU A 77 -10.10 -9.12 -6.65
CA GLU A 77 -11.47 -9.54 -6.33
C GLU A 77 -11.79 -10.97 -6.80
N SER A 78 -10.92 -11.60 -7.58
CA SER A 78 -11.15 -12.96 -8.09
C SER A 78 -11.02 -14.03 -6.99
N PRO A 79 -12.00 -14.94 -6.82
CA PRO A 79 -11.91 -16.05 -5.85
C PRO A 79 -10.71 -16.98 -6.07
N LEU A 80 -10.15 -16.99 -7.29
CA LEU A 80 -9.00 -17.82 -7.66
C LEU A 80 -7.66 -17.24 -7.17
N SER A 81 -7.63 -15.94 -6.84
CA SER A 81 -6.42 -15.28 -6.37
C SER A 81 -6.08 -15.70 -4.93
N GLU A 82 -7.06 -15.90 -4.05
CA GLU A 82 -6.86 -16.41 -2.68
C GLU A 82 -6.14 -17.77 -2.63
N TYR A 83 -6.38 -18.65 -3.60
CA TYR A 83 -5.72 -19.97 -3.68
C TYR A 83 -4.28 -19.91 -4.20
N SER A 84 -3.95 -18.96 -5.08
CA SER A 84 -2.60 -18.80 -5.64
C SER A 84 -1.65 -18.01 -4.73
N LEU A 85 -2.21 -17.16 -3.87
CA LEU A 85 -1.46 -16.21 -3.05
C LEU A 85 -0.92 -16.79 -1.72
N ASN A 86 -1.47 -17.92 -1.25
CA ASN A 86 -1.13 -18.53 0.05
C ASN A 86 0.14 -19.41 0.08
N GLY A 87 1.04 -19.28 -0.90
CA GLY A 87 2.30 -20.06 -0.89
C GLY A 87 3.33 -19.77 -1.97
N ALA A 88 2.99 -19.02 -3.02
CA ALA A 88 3.91 -18.71 -4.12
C ALA A 88 3.96 -17.20 -4.40
N SER A 89 5.14 -16.69 -4.75
CA SER A 89 5.27 -15.37 -5.36
C SER A 89 4.51 -15.41 -6.69
N VAL A 90 3.38 -14.71 -6.76
CA VAL A 90 2.60 -14.63 -8.00
C VAL A 90 3.23 -13.55 -8.88
N LYS A 91 3.29 -13.80 -10.19
CA LYS A 91 3.57 -12.78 -11.19
C LYS A 91 2.22 -12.27 -11.70
N LEU A 92 1.91 -11.02 -11.41
CA LEU A 92 0.64 -10.41 -11.81
C LEU A 92 0.71 -9.86 -13.25
N SER A 93 1.89 -9.38 -13.62
CA SER A 93 2.32 -9.09 -14.99
C SER A 93 3.62 -9.85 -15.29
N SER A 94 4.10 -9.83 -16.54
CA SER A 94 5.37 -10.49 -16.94
C SER A 94 6.59 -10.00 -16.13
N SER A 95 6.48 -8.85 -15.46
CA SER A 95 7.57 -8.15 -14.79
C SER A 95 7.35 -7.87 -13.29
N GLU A 96 6.11 -7.79 -12.79
CA GLU A 96 5.86 -7.48 -11.38
C GLU A 96 5.91 -8.72 -10.48
N LYS A 97 6.86 -8.71 -9.54
CA LYS A 97 6.94 -9.68 -8.45
C LYS A 97 6.09 -9.19 -7.28
N VAL A 98 4.88 -9.71 -7.16
CA VAL A 98 4.02 -9.45 -6.01
C VAL A 98 4.21 -10.51 -4.92
N MET A 99 3.90 -10.13 -3.69
CA MET A 99 3.85 -11.01 -2.52
C MET A 99 2.60 -10.70 -1.71
N VAL A 100 2.24 -11.63 -0.83
CA VAL A 100 1.24 -11.37 0.21
C VAL A 100 1.94 -11.34 1.55
N GLU A 101 1.80 -10.22 2.24
CA GLU A 101 2.31 -10.02 3.59
C GLU A 101 1.11 -9.68 4.48
N LYS A 102 0.83 -10.53 5.48
CA LYS A 102 -0.30 -10.37 6.42
C LYS A 102 -1.67 -10.14 5.73
N GLY A 103 -1.90 -10.82 4.60
CA GLY A 103 -3.14 -10.69 3.83
C GLY A 103 -3.19 -9.46 2.91
N VAL A 104 -2.12 -8.65 2.85
CA VAL A 104 -2.01 -7.53 1.92
C VAL A 104 -1.17 -7.97 0.71
N THR A 105 -1.77 -7.91 -0.48
CA THR A 105 -1.04 -8.07 -1.74
C THR A 105 -0.29 -6.79 -2.10
N ILE A 106 1.03 -6.88 -2.24
CA ILE A 106 1.92 -5.74 -2.50
C ILE A 106 3.14 -6.19 -3.31
N SER A 107 3.76 -5.29 -4.08
CA SER A 107 5.03 -5.61 -4.75
C SER A 107 6.17 -5.74 -3.73
N ARG A 108 7.14 -6.62 -4.02
CA ARG A 108 8.29 -6.82 -3.10
C ARG A 108 9.12 -5.56 -2.90
N SER A 109 9.31 -4.76 -3.94
CA SER A 109 10.04 -3.49 -3.87
C SER A 109 9.31 -2.47 -3.01
N LEU A 110 7.98 -2.36 -3.15
CA LEU A 110 7.19 -1.41 -2.38
C LEU A 110 7.13 -1.80 -0.89
N TYR A 111 7.03 -3.09 -0.59
CA TYR A 111 7.14 -3.56 0.79
C TYR A 111 8.52 -3.30 1.39
N ALA A 112 9.59 -3.50 0.61
CA ALA A 112 10.95 -3.18 1.05
C ALA A 112 11.14 -1.69 1.33
N LEU A 113 10.55 -0.80 0.50
CA LEU A 113 10.53 0.63 0.74
C LEU A 113 9.81 0.97 2.05
N LEU A 114 8.62 0.41 2.29
CA LEU A 114 7.89 0.60 3.55
C LEU A 114 8.71 0.13 4.77
N CYS A 115 9.47 -0.96 4.63
CA CYS A 115 10.35 -1.46 5.70
C CYS A 115 11.45 -0.46 6.10
N GLN A 116 11.88 0.44 5.20
CA GLN A 116 12.90 1.46 5.52
C GLN A 116 12.44 2.45 6.59
N THR A 117 11.13 2.57 6.84
CA THR A 117 10.60 3.37 7.95
C THR A 117 10.97 2.83 9.34
N GLY A 118 11.40 1.56 9.42
CA GLY A 118 11.61 0.83 10.67
C GLY A 118 10.32 0.32 11.33
N LEU A 119 9.15 0.61 10.77
CA LEU A 119 7.85 0.31 11.40
C LEU A 119 7.30 -1.08 11.06
N CYS A 120 7.92 -1.80 10.11
CA CYS A 120 7.52 -3.13 9.64
C CYS A 120 8.19 -4.30 10.38
N CYS A 121 9.09 -4.05 11.32
CA CYS A 121 9.82 -5.10 12.03
C CYS A 121 9.03 -5.61 13.26
N LYS A 122 9.19 -6.89 13.65
CA LYS A 122 8.58 -7.42 14.89
C LYS A 122 9.41 -7.10 16.14
N ALA A 123 10.72 -6.85 15.99
CA ALA A 123 11.58 -6.53 17.11
C ALA A 123 11.21 -5.17 17.71
N ILE A 124 11.06 -5.13 19.03
CA ILE A 124 10.97 -3.92 19.87
C ILE A 124 12.38 -3.63 20.36
#